data_AF-A0A6A5FV06-F1
#
_entry.id   AF-A0A6A5FV06-F1
#
_cell.length_a   1.000
_cell.length_b   1.000
_cell.length_c   1.000
_cell.angle_alpha   90.00
_cell.angle_beta   90.00
_cell.angle_gamma   90.00
#
_symmetry.space_group_name_H-M   'P 1'
#
loop_
_entity.id
_entity.type
_entity.pdbx_description
1 polymer ?
#
loop_
_entity_poly.entity_id
_entity_poly.type
_entity_poly.pdbx_seq_one_letter_code
_entity_poly.pdbx_strand_id
1 'polypeptide(L)'
;MVFFQVVHVLCDCVPSQKAQAAHNKTMALERRVEFLLQEWNGLEMERDRLQGEMGRRNAEIGWFRADRDAREETRCCVLCIWMYDMQAVLPKTFSCGHTFCQECIDRISVRLQWGSWLRCSTCRRRINIPAGGFPTTFAMVPAYIAPQPDHLQL
;
A
#
# COMPACT_ATOMS: atom_id res chain seq x y z
N MET A 1 11.05 -39.48 -81.86
CA MET A 1 10.25 -39.44 -80.61
C MET A 1 11.12 -39.06 -79.40
N VAL A 2 11.90 -37.97 -79.46
CA VAL A 2 12.87 -37.60 -78.39
C VAL A 2 12.65 -36.20 -77.79
N PHE A 3 11.71 -35.41 -78.34
CA PHE A 3 11.41 -34.06 -77.84
C PHE A 3 10.49 -34.03 -76.62
N PHE A 4 9.69 -35.07 -76.37
CA PHE A 4 8.72 -35.10 -75.26
C PHE A 4 9.36 -35.35 -73.89
N GLN A 5 10.51 -36.03 -73.84
CA GLN A 5 11.17 -36.40 -72.58
C GLN A 5 11.97 -35.24 -71.96
N VAL A 6 12.48 -34.30 -72.77
CA VAL A 6 13.26 -33.16 -72.25
C VAL A 6 12.36 -32.12 -71.55
N VAL A 7 11.11 -31.96 -72.01
CA VAL A 7 10.14 -31.01 -71.42
C VAL A 7 9.65 -31.48 -70.04
N HIS A 8 9.50 -32.80 -69.84
CA HIS A 8 9.05 -33.37 -68.56
C HIS A 8 10.08 -33.18 -67.43
N VAL A 9 11.37 -33.39 -67.70
CA VAL A 9 12.44 -33.29 -66.68
C VAL A 9 12.62 -31.86 -66.16
N LEU A 10 12.45 -30.85 -67.02
CA LEU A 10 12.48 -29.44 -66.61
C LEU A 10 11.21 -29.04 -65.83
N CYS A 11 10.06 -29.66 -66.14
CA CYS A 11 8.79 -29.44 -65.46
C CYS A 11 8.76 -30.01 -64.03
N ASP A 12 9.55 -31.04 -63.71
CA ASP A 12 9.65 -31.63 -62.37
C ASP A 12 10.65 -30.88 -61.45
N CYS A 13 11.67 -30.23 -62.03
CA CYS A 13 12.64 -29.40 -61.29
C CYS A 13 12.05 -28.08 -60.76
N VAL A 14 11.13 -27.45 -61.48
CA VAL A 14 10.50 -26.16 -61.10
C VAL A 14 9.58 -26.29 -59.87
N PRO A 15 8.72 -27.33 -59.74
CA PRO A 15 7.96 -27.64 -58.53
C PRO A 15 8.86 -27.92 -57.32
N SER A 16 9.97 -28.64 -57.51
CA SER A 16 10.96 -28.92 -56.46
C SER A 16 11.63 -27.64 -55.95
N GLN A 17 12.04 -26.74 -56.85
CA GLN A 17 12.61 -25.44 -56.47
C GLN A 17 11.59 -24.52 -55.80
N LYS A 18 10.32 -24.49 -56.26
CA LYS A 18 9.24 -23.73 -55.62
C LYS A 18 8.93 -24.26 -54.21
N ALA A 19 8.90 -25.58 -54.04
CA ALA A 19 8.70 -26.23 -52.75
C ALA A 19 9.86 -25.94 -51.78
N GLN A 20 11.11 -25.99 -52.26
CA GLN A 20 12.30 -25.64 -51.48
C GLN A 20 12.28 -24.16 -51.07
N ALA A 21 11.91 -23.26 -51.98
CA ALA A 21 11.79 -21.84 -51.68
C ALA A 21 10.68 -21.56 -50.66
N ALA A 22 9.55 -22.27 -50.73
CA ALA A 22 8.49 -22.21 -49.74
C ALA A 22 8.99 -22.70 -48.37
N HIS A 23 9.64 -23.86 -48.31
CA HIS A 23 10.23 -24.40 -47.08
C HIS A 23 11.25 -23.44 -46.44
N ASN A 24 12.14 -22.84 -47.23
CA ASN A 24 13.11 -21.86 -46.74
C ASN A 24 12.43 -20.61 -46.16
N LYS A 25 11.32 -20.16 -46.75
CA LYS A 25 10.51 -19.06 -46.22
C LYS A 25 9.84 -19.45 -44.90
N THR A 26 9.32 -20.68 -44.79
CA THR A 26 8.72 -21.19 -43.56
C THR A 26 9.75 -21.25 -42.43
N MET A 27 10.93 -21.84 -42.69
CA MET A 27 12.04 -21.90 -41.73
C MET A 27 12.52 -20.50 -41.30
N ALA A 28 12.55 -19.53 -42.22
CA ALA A 28 12.90 -18.15 -41.89
C ALA A 28 11.85 -17.48 -40.99
N LEU A 29 10.56 -17.74 -41.24
CA LEU A 29 9.46 -17.27 -40.40
C LEU A 29 9.50 -17.92 -39.01
N GLU A 30 9.71 -19.23 -38.93
CA GLU A 30 9.82 -19.96 -37.66
C GLU A 30 10.95 -19.41 -36.79
N ARG A 31 12.14 -19.18 -37.37
CA ARG A 31 13.25 -18.53 -36.65
C ARG A 31 12.90 -17.12 -36.18
N ARG A 32 12.13 -16.36 -36.96
CA ARG A 32 11.68 -15.02 -36.58
C ARG A 32 10.66 -15.09 -35.44
N VAL A 33 9.74 -16.05 -35.46
CA VAL A 33 8.77 -16.29 -34.38
C VAL A 33 9.50 -16.65 -33.10
N GLU A 34 10.46 -17.58 -33.16
CA GLU A 34 11.28 -17.98 -32.00
C GLU A 34 12.01 -16.78 -31.39
N PHE A 35 12.65 -15.94 -32.22
CA PHE A 35 13.31 -14.72 -31.76
C PHE A 35 12.34 -13.76 -31.06
N LEU A 36 11.15 -13.54 -31.63
CA LEU A 36 10.13 -12.65 -31.04
C LEU A 36 9.57 -13.21 -29.73
N LEU A 37 9.42 -14.53 -29.61
CA LEU A 37 9.02 -15.18 -28.36
C LEU A 37 10.07 -14.99 -27.27
N GLN A 38 11.36 -15.13 -27.60
CA GLN A 38 12.45 -14.87 -26.65
C GLN A 38 12.47 -13.42 -26.20
N GLU A 39 12.30 -12.47 -27.13
CA GLU A 39 12.21 -11.05 -26.81
C GLU A 39 10.99 -10.73 -25.93
N TRP A 40 9.82 -11.29 -26.25
CA TRP A 40 8.60 -11.13 -25.47
C TRP A 40 8.74 -11.68 -24.05
N ASN A 41 9.32 -12.87 -23.88
CA ASN A 41 9.63 -13.44 -22.57
C ASN A 41 10.57 -12.51 -21.76
N GLY A 42 11.56 -11.90 -22.42
CA GLY A 42 12.46 -10.91 -21.80
C GLY A 42 11.71 -9.68 -21.29
N LEU A 43 10.82 -9.13 -22.11
CA LEU A 43 9.99 -7.99 -21.74
C LEU A 43 8.99 -8.33 -20.63
N GLU A 44 8.44 -9.54 -20.63
CA GLU A 44 7.56 -10.04 -19.57
C GLU A 44 8.29 -10.13 -18.23
N MET A 45 9.50 -10.70 -18.20
CA MET A 45 10.32 -10.73 -16.98
C MET A 45 10.63 -9.33 -16.45
N GLU A 46 10.98 -8.39 -17.33
CA GLU A 46 11.28 -7.01 -16.94
C GLU A 46 10.03 -6.28 -16.43
N ARG A 47 8.88 -6.49 -17.07
CA ARG A 47 7.59 -5.98 -16.60
C ARG A 47 7.28 -6.48 -15.19
N ASP A 48 7.43 -7.78 -14.94
CA ASP A 48 7.14 -8.38 -13.64
C ASP A 48 8.10 -7.87 -12.55
N ARG A 49 9.38 -7.66 -12.90
CA ARG A 49 10.37 -7.01 -12.02
C ARG A 49 9.92 -5.60 -11.64
N LEU A 50 9.59 -4.77 -12.62
CA LEU A 50 9.15 -3.39 -12.41
C LEU A 50 7.84 -3.32 -11.64
N GLN A 51 6.90 -4.24 -11.90
CA GLN A 51 5.65 -4.34 -11.14
C GLN A 51 5.92 -4.72 -9.68
N GLY A 52 6.86 -5.63 -9.41
CA GLY A 52 7.29 -5.97 -8.06
C GLY A 52 7.90 -4.77 -7.32
N GLU A 53 8.79 -4.01 -7.97
CA GLU A 53 9.37 -2.79 -7.41
C GLU A 53 8.31 -1.71 -7.14
N MET A 54 7.38 -1.52 -8.08
CA MET A 54 6.28 -0.59 -7.92
C MET A 54 5.33 -1.02 -6.79
N GLY A 55 5.08 -2.33 -6.66
CA GLY A 55 4.31 -2.89 -5.55
C GLY A 55 4.93 -2.59 -4.18
N ARG A 56 6.26 -2.75 -4.05
CA ARG A 56 6.99 -2.40 -2.83
C ARG A 56 6.87 -0.91 -2.52
N ARG A 57 7.19 -0.03 -3.47
CA ARG A 57 7.07 1.42 -3.30
C ARG A 57 5.66 1.86 -2.95
N ASN A 58 4.64 1.28 -3.57
CA ASN A 58 3.25 1.58 -3.25
C ASN A 58 2.89 1.15 -1.83
N ALA A 59 3.39 0.01 -1.37
CA ALA A 59 3.19 -0.44 0.02
C ALA A 59 3.87 0.52 1.02
N GLU A 60 5.10 0.97 0.73
CA GLU A 60 5.79 1.97 1.55
C GLU A 60 4.98 3.27 1.65
N ILE A 61 4.62 3.85 0.50
CA ILE A 61 3.83 5.09 0.43
C ILE A 61 2.49 4.93 1.16
N GLY A 62 1.82 3.79 0.97
CA GLY A 62 0.57 3.47 1.64
C GLY A 62 0.73 3.44 3.16
N TRP A 63 1.78 2.79 3.66
CA TRP A 63 2.07 2.72 5.09
C TRP A 63 2.35 4.11 5.70
N PHE A 64 3.20 4.92 5.07
CA PHE A 64 3.50 6.27 5.58
C PHE A 64 2.27 7.18 5.61
N ARG A 65 1.38 7.05 4.62
CA ARG A 65 0.10 7.78 4.61
C ARG A 65 -0.77 7.34 5.79
N ALA A 66 -0.92 6.04 5.99
CA ALA A 66 -1.71 5.49 7.09
C ALA A 66 -1.16 5.89 8.47
N ASP A 67 0.15 5.83 8.70
CA ASP A 67 0.78 6.28 9.96
C ASP A 67 0.52 7.77 10.21
N ARG A 68 0.71 8.62 9.20
CA ARG A 68 0.42 10.06 9.31
C ARG A 68 -1.05 10.32 9.63
N ASP A 69 -1.97 9.68 8.93
CA ASP A 69 -3.40 9.91 9.10
C ASP A 69 -3.86 9.44 10.49
N ALA A 70 -3.33 8.31 10.98
CA ALA A 70 -3.56 7.83 12.34
C ALA A 70 -3.02 8.81 13.40
N ARG A 71 -1.87 9.44 13.16
CA ARG A 71 -1.34 10.51 14.05
C ARG A 71 -2.19 11.76 14.00
N GLU A 72 -2.71 12.15 12.85
CA GLU A 72 -3.58 13.30 12.70
C GLU A 72 -4.88 13.13 13.50
N GLU A 73 -5.48 11.94 13.47
CA GLU A 73 -6.68 11.64 14.24
C GLU A 73 -6.47 11.84 15.76
N THR A 74 -5.27 11.52 16.27
CA THR A 74 -4.95 11.77 17.69
C THR A 74 -4.81 13.24 18.06
N ARG A 75 -4.71 14.15 17.08
CA ARG A 75 -4.61 15.60 17.34
C ARG A 75 -5.96 16.23 17.68
N CYS A 76 -7.05 15.47 17.66
CA CYS A 76 -8.37 15.95 18.01
C CYS A 76 -8.89 15.31 19.30
N CYS A 77 -9.68 16.08 20.06
CA CYS A 77 -10.46 15.51 21.15
C CYS A 77 -11.58 14.64 20.60
N VAL A 78 -11.63 13.36 20.97
CA VAL A 78 -12.66 12.42 20.49
C VAL A 78 -14.09 12.76 20.94
N LEU A 79 -14.26 13.66 21.91
CA LEU A 79 -15.56 14.07 22.43
C LEU A 79 -16.15 15.29 21.71
N CYS A 80 -15.33 16.30 21.41
CA CYS A 80 -15.79 17.49 20.68
C CYS A 80 -15.36 17.53 19.22
N ILE A 81 -14.35 16.75 18.83
CA ILE A 81 -13.74 16.69 17.49
C ILE A 81 -12.99 17.98 17.13
N TRP A 82 -12.56 18.74 18.13
CA TRP A 82 -11.72 19.93 17.93
C TRP A 82 -10.25 19.56 18.06
N MET A 83 -9.41 20.17 17.22
CA MET A 83 -7.96 20.02 17.28
C MET A 83 -7.42 20.59 18.60
N TYR A 84 -6.50 19.86 19.21
CA TYR A 84 -5.81 20.30 20.41
C TYR A 84 -4.88 21.48 20.11
N ASP A 85 -4.86 22.43 21.04
CA ASP A 85 -3.98 23.57 20.99
C ASP A 85 -3.47 23.91 22.41
N MET A 86 -2.69 24.98 22.53
CA MET A 86 -2.14 25.43 23.81
C MET A 86 -3.04 26.43 24.57
N GLN A 87 -4.25 26.71 24.08
CA GLN A 87 -5.09 27.81 24.55
C GLN A 87 -6.53 27.37 24.85
N ALA A 88 -7.30 27.01 23.83
CA ALA A 88 -8.72 26.69 23.91
C ALA A 88 -8.98 25.19 24.13
N VAL A 89 -8.21 24.32 23.45
CA VAL A 89 -8.46 22.87 23.45
C VAL A 89 -7.25 22.17 24.05
N LEU A 90 -7.08 22.31 25.37
CA LEU A 90 -5.94 21.74 26.09
C LEU A 90 -6.07 20.22 26.28
N PRO A 91 -5.17 19.38 25.74
CA PRO A 91 -5.22 17.93 25.90
C PRO A 91 -4.78 17.49 27.28
N LYS A 92 -5.56 16.62 27.92
CA LYS A 92 -5.36 16.15 29.29
C LYS A 92 -5.42 14.63 29.36
N THR A 93 -4.33 14.01 29.82
CA THR A 93 -4.18 12.55 29.81
C THR A 93 -4.60 11.95 31.14
N PHE A 94 -5.48 10.96 31.11
CA PHE A 94 -5.87 10.20 32.29
C PHE A 94 -4.82 9.16 32.68
N SER A 95 -4.92 8.61 33.90
CA SER A 95 -4.08 7.48 34.35
C SER A 95 -4.29 6.19 33.57
N CYS A 96 -5.35 6.09 32.75
CA CYS A 96 -5.54 4.99 31.82
C CYS A 96 -4.85 5.19 30.46
N GLY A 97 -4.20 6.33 30.22
CA GLY A 97 -3.49 6.66 28.99
C GLY A 97 -4.32 7.37 27.91
N HIS A 98 -5.64 7.48 28.08
CA HIS A 98 -6.48 8.21 27.12
C HIS A 98 -6.51 9.72 27.39
N THR A 99 -6.64 10.49 26.32
CA THR A 99 -6.54 11.95 26.35
C THR A 99 -7.82 12.61 25.84
N PHE A 100 -8.26 13.66 26.53
CA PHE A 100 -9.44 14.46 26.19
C PHE A 100 -9.13 15.93 26.45
N CYS A 101 -9.89 16.85 25.85
CA CYS A 101 -9.70 18.27 26.16
C CYS A 101 -10.24 18.60 27.56
N GLN A 102 -9.62 19.58 28.23
CA GLN A 102 -10.00 20.03 29.58
C GLN A 102 -11.51 20.35 29.68
N GLU A 103 -12.07 21.05 28.69
CA GLU A 103 -13.48 21.43 28.71
C GLU A 103 -14.41 20.19 28.64
N CYS A 104 -14.09 19.21 27.80
CA CYS A 104 -14.85 17.97 27.74
C CYS A 104 -14.74 17.17 29.03
N ILE A 105 -13.58 17.17 29.68
CA ILE A 105 -13.37 16.54 30.99
C ILE A 105 -14.29 17.17 32.02
N ASP A 106 -14.32 18.49 32.10
CA ASP A 106 -15.15 19.21 33.07
C ASP A 106 -16.64 18.90 32.89
N ARG A 107 -17.10 18.75 31.63
CA ARG A 107 -18.49 18.38 31.30
C ARG A 107 -18.87 16.98 31.76
N ILE A 108 -17.96 16.01 31.70
CA ILE A 108 -18.24 14.60 32.08
C ILE A 108 -17.83 14.26 33.52
N SER A 109 -17.29 15.24 34.25
CA SER A 109 -16.80 15.05 35.62
C SER A 109 -17.94 15.09 36.62
N VAL A 110 -17.94 14.12 37.54
CA VAL A 110 -18.79 14.11 38.72
C VAL A 110 -18.01 14.73 39.88
N ARG A 111 -18.47 15.87 40.39
CA ARG A 111 -17.84 16.61 41.50
C ARG A 111 -18.71 16.50 42.76
N LEU A 112 -18.15 15.96 43.83
CA LEU A 112 -18.78 15.82 45.14
C LEU A 112 -17.89 16.45 46.22
N GLN A 113 -18.48 16.73 47.38
CA GLN A 113 -17.81 17.36 48.53
C GLN A 113 -16.60 16.54 49.02
N TRP A 114 -16.71 15.21 48.94
CA TRP A 114 -15.70 14.23 49.37
C TRP A 114 -14.83 13.70 48.21
N GLY A 115 -14.90 14.31 47.03
CA GLY A 115 -14.02 13.96 45.90
C GLY A 115 -14.68 14.08 44.53
N SER A 116 -13.83 14.15 43.51
CA SER A 116 -14.27 14.25 42.10
C SER A 116 -13.75 13.07 41.28
N TRP A 117 -14.57 12.57 40.37
CA TRP A 117 -14.25 11.42 39.52
C TRP A 117 -14.99 11.46 38.18
N LEU A 118 -14.54 10.66 37.23
CA LEU A 118 -15.22 10.44 35.95
C LEU A 118 -15.03 8.99 35.48
N ARG A 119 -15.70 8.62 34.40
CA ARG A 119 -15.45 7.39 33.65
C ARG A 119 -14.84 7.77 32.31
N CYS A 120 -13.71 7.17 31.96
CA CYS A 120 -13.11 7.36 30.65
C CYS A 120 -14.10 6.91 29.56
N SER A 121 -14.41 7.77 28.59
CA SER A 121 -15.35 7.42 27.51
C SER A 121 -14.81 6.36 26.56
N THR A 122 -13.47 6.20 26.47
CA THR A 122 -12.84 5.15 25.64
C THR A 122 -12.83 3.79 26.34
N CYS A 123 -12.30 3.70 27.57
CA CYS A 123 -12.08 2.40 28.23
C CYS A 123 -12.97 2.13 29.46
N ARG A 124 -13.88 3.05 29.81
CA ARG A 124 -14.82 2.95 30.94
C ARG A 124 -14.20 2.80 32.34
N ARG A 125 -12.87 2.90 32.46
CA ARG A 125 -12.16 2.91 33.75
C ARG A 125 -12.60 4.13 34.56
N ARG A 126 -12.83 3.93 35.87
CA ARG A 126 -13.09 5.04 36.81
C ARG A 126 -11.78 5.78 37.07
N ILE A 127 -11.79 7.09 36.90
CA ILE A 127 -10.63 7.96 37.10
C ILE A 127 -10.99 8.94 38.22
N ASN A 128 -10.20 8.98 39.28
CA ASN A 128 -10.30 10.03 40.29
C ASN A 128 -9.57 11.27 39.79
N ILE A 129 -10.17 12.45 39.95
CA ILE A 129 -9.58 13.70 39.49
C ILE A 129 -8.56 14.15 40.54
N PRO A 130 -7.26 14.26 40.18
CA PRO A 130 -6.23 14.71 41.10
C PRO A 130 -6.42 16.20 41.43
N ALA A 131 -5.97 16.62 42.63
CA ALA A 131 -6.12 18.00 43.09
C ALA A 131 -5.45 19.03 42.16
N GLY A 132 -4.32 18.67 41.54
CA GLY A 132 -3.61 19.50 40.55
C GLY A 132 -4.14 19.39 39.12
N GLY A 133 -5.24 18.65 38.89
CA GLY A 133 -5.75 18.35 37.56
C GLY A 133 -4.88 17.35 36.78
N PHE A 134 -5.36 16.98 35.60
CA PHE A 134 -4.65 16.03 34.74
C PHE A 134 -3.45 16.69 34.05
N PRO A 135 -2.37 15.93 33.77
CA PRO A 135 -1.22 16.44 33.03
C PRO A 135 -1.62 16.80 31.60
N THR A 136 -1.04 17.90 31.08
CA THR A 136 -1.15 18.26 29.67
C THR A 136 -0.16 17.43 28.85
N THR A 137 -0.60 16.78 27.78
CA THR A 137 0.29 15.95 26.93
C THR A 137 -0.06 16.12 25.46
N PHE A 138 0.93 16.53 24.66
CA PHE A 138 0.81 16.65 23.19
C PHE A 138 1.50 15.51 22.43
N ALA A 139 2.34 14.73 23.12
CA ALA A 139 2.96 13.53 22.56
C ALA A 139 1.96 12.37 22.56
N MET A 140 1.05 12.35 21.60
CA MET A 140 0.07 11.29 21.44
C MET A 140 0.58 10.21 20.50
N VAL A 141 0.38 8.95 20.90
CA VAL A 141 0.65 7.79 20.07
C VAL A 141 -0.70 7.30 19.55
N PRO A 142 -0.84 7.05 18.23
CA PRO A 142 -2.06 6.46 17.68
C PRO A 142 -2.43 5.16 18.39
N ALA A 143 -3.73 4.91 18.52
CA ALA A 143 -4.23 3.67 19.11
C ALA A 143 -3.79 2.43 18.31
N TYR A 144 -3.61 2.59 17.00
CA TYR A 144 -3.13 1.56 16.11
C TYR A 144 -2.31 2.16 14.97
N ILE A 145 -1.13 1.57 14.72
CA ILE A 145 -0.34 1.77 13.50
C ILE A 145 -0.12 0.38 12.94
N ALA A 146 -0.46 0.18 11.66
CA ALA A 146 -0.22 -1.11 11.01
C ALA A 146 1.28 -1.46 11.04
N PRO A 147 1.65 -2.74 11.12
CA PRO A 147 3.05 -3.13 11.04
C PRO A 147 3.67 -2.60 9.74
N GLN A 148 4.93 -2.18 9.83
CA GLN A 148 5.69 -1.75 8.66
C GLN A 148 5.81 -2.92 7.66
N PRO A 149 5.80 -2.65 6.34
CA PRO A 149 6.19 -3.65 5.36
C PRO A 149 7.53 -4.30 5.72
N ASP A 150 7.67 -5.61 5.52
CA ASP A 150 8.83 -6.39 5.98
C ASP A 150 10.17 -5.83 5.49
N HIS A 151 10.22 -5.27 4.29
CA HIS A 151 11.43 -4.68 3.71
C HIS A 151 11.87 -3.35 4.35
N LEU A 152 11.06 -2.77 5.24
CA LEU A 152 11.39 -1.59 6.04
C LEU A 152 11.71 -1.91 7.51
N GLN A 153 11.48 -3.14 7.96
CA GLN A 153 11.78 -3.55 9.33
C GLN A 153 13.30 -3.75 9.49
N LEU A 154 13.91 -3.12 10.50
CA LEU A 154 15.34 -3.19 10.83
C LEU A 154 15.71 -4.47 11.60
#